data_AF-A0A7R8X5J8-F1
#
_entry.id   AF-A0A7R8X5J8-F1
#
_cell.length_a   1.000
_cell.length_b   1.000
_cell.length_c   1.000
_cell.angle_alpha   90.00
_cell.angle_beta   90.00
_cell.angle_gamma   90.00
#
_symmetry.space_group_name_H-M   'P 1'
#
loop_
_entity.id
_entity.type
_entity.pdbx_description
1 polymer ?
#
loop_
_entity_poly.entity_id
_entity_poly.type
_entity_poly.pdbx_seq_one_letter_code
_entity_poly.pdbx_strand_id
1 'polypeptide(L)'
;MRDILRKKVKKLAGLCFRLHREPLELFSRILMIYAPQMLYEENERKGQHSQLTSLLLSNMGRINFPTYPVTTTRQLYLDRQDSIFYYEAQKLCSALQVLVEKKEWTEALELCQQAELKLDVYQSNKLYKMHVLYLPAFLRKLTAPSMLCYALSIQVEVLEKLRQYDEAVALLGRLLNQKNFLQDSRARWYDRLALNLHQHLKKPHLALEVIREGMRDAEVRGGHRLSLSERAERILAMLNREKRKKKKSKTEGEEEEDEEEGMKWDGPSFMCPKTAPLVLITGRSLPRDIPGMKRVYVMDGAEEGSKIACSVEELVIGHYEKNGFPNGIHGEGSTFHAIFGMFFWDIIYSAVPDAFINKHQILPLDLNSPFFYARFGSL
;
A
#
# COMPACT_ATOMS: atom_id res chain seq x y z
N MET A 1 -10.22 41.97 -25.54
CA MET A 1 -9.83 42.12 -24.12
C MET A 1 -8.71 41.15 -23.68
N ARG A 2 -8.82 39.83 -23.92
CA ARG A 2 -7.77 38.83 -23.58
C ARG A 2 -6.39 39.12 -24.17
N ASP A 3 -6.28 39.54 -25.43
CA ASP A 3 -4.97 39.79 -26.07
C ASP A 3 -4.25 41.02 -25.53
N ILE A 4 -5.00 42.05 -25.13
CA ILE A 4 -4.46 43.26 -24.49
C ILE A 4 -3.88 42.91 -23.12
N LEU A 5 -4.61 42.10 -22.34
CA LEU A 5 -4.14 41.54 -21.07
C LEU A 5 -2.89 40.69 -21.27
N ARG A 6 -2.89 39.77 -22.24
CA ARG A 6 -1.73 38.93 -22.54
C ARG A 6 -0.49 39.75 -22.91
N LYS A 7 -0.62 40.82 -23.68
CA LYS A 7 0.48 41.74 -24.02
C LYS A 7 1.02 42.47 -22.79
N LYS A 8 0.13 43.02 -21.94
CA LYS A 8 0.55 43.67 -20.68
C LYS A 8 1.26 42.69 -19.74
N VAL A 9 0.73 41.48 -19.57
CA VAL A 9 1.35 40.42 -18.75
C VAL A 9 2.72 40.03 -19.30
N LYS A 10 2.85 39.81 -20.61
CA LYS A 10 4.15 39.50 -21.24
C LYS A 10 5.17 40.63 -21.02
N LYS A 11 4.74 41.89 -21.12
CA LYS A 11 5.62 43.04 -20.86
C LYS A 11 6.09 43.10 -19.41
N LEU A 12 5.22 42.78 -18.45
CA LEU A 12 5.56 42.75 -17.02
C LEU A 12 6.43 41.53 -16.65
N ALA A 13 6.17 40.37 -17.24
CA ALA A 13 6.92 39.15 -16.96
C ALA A 13 8.36 39.18 -17.50
N GLY A 14 8.63 39.97 -18.54
CA GLY A 14 9.96 40.10 -19.13
C GLY A 14 10.40 38.86 -19.90
N LEU A 15 11.70 38.55 -19.85
CA LEU A 15 12.28 37.35 -20.46
C LEU A 15 11.94 36.12 -19.62
N CYS A 16 11.14 35.22 -20.17
CA CYS A 16 10.81 33.94 -19.54
C CYS A 16 11.33 32.79 -20.39
N PHE A 17 11.99 31.84 -19.75
CA PHE A 17 12.45 30.61 -20.39
C PHE A 17 11.60 29.44 -19.89
N ARG A 18 11.30 28.50 -20.79
CA ARG A 18 10.65 27.23 -20.47
C ARG A 18 11.32 26.15 -21.29
N LEU A 19 11.59 25.01 -20.66
CA LEU A 19 12.10 23.84 -21.37
C LEU A 19 11.10 23.39 -22.44
N HIS A 20 11.62 22.92 -23.57
CA HIS A 20 10.79 22.33 -24.61
C HIS A 20 10.21 21.01 -24.10
N ARG A 21 8.93 20.77 -24.38
CA ARG A 21 8.19 19.64 -23.80
C ARG A 21 8.70 18.29 -24.31
N GLU A 22 9.01 18.18 -25.60
CA GLU A 22 9.43 16.92 -26.22
C GLU A 22 10.75 16.37 -25.66
N PRO A 23 11.87 17.15 -25.59
CA PRO A 23 13.08 16.69 -24.92
C PRO A 23 12.85 16.34 -23.46
N LEU A 24 12.05 17.13 -22.73
CA LEU A 24 11.73 16.87 -21.33
C LEU A 24 11.04 15.51 -21.17
N GLU A 25 10.03 15.22 -21.99
CA GLU A 25 9.32 13.93 -21.96
C GLU A 25 10.22 12.75 -22.41
N LEU A 26 11.20 12.97 -23.28
CA LEU A 26 12.21 11.97 -23.61
C LEU A 26 13.09 11.65 -22.39
N PHE A 27 13.67 12.66 -21.74
CA PHE A 27 14.53 12.44 -20.57
C PHE A 27 13.76 11.86 -19.38
N SER A 28 12.51 12.28 -19.15
CA SER A 28 11.66 11.67 -18.12
C SER A 28 11.41 10.18 -18.39
N ARG A 29 11.23 9.76 -19.65
CA ARG A 29 11.11 8.34 -20.01
C ARG A 29 12.41 7.58 -19.80
N ILE A 30 13.54 8.15 -20.19
CA ILE A 30 14.86 7.55 -19.97
C ILE A 30 15.11 7.34 -18.47
N LEU A 31 14.82 8.36 -17.66
CA LEU A 31 14.98 8.29 -16.21
C LEU A 31 14.07 7.23 -15.59
N MET A 32 12.81 7.14 -16.04
CA MET A 32 11.91 6.09 -15.58
C MET A 32 12.40 4.70 -15.96
N ILE A 33 12.88 4.48 -17.18
CA ILE A 33 13.41 3.16 -17.58
C ILE A 33 14.66 2.83 -16.77
N TYR A 34 15.49 3.84 -16.48
CA TYR A 34 16.69 3.68 -15.68
C TYR A 34 16.38 3.24 -14.25
N ALA A 35 15.43 3.91 -13.60
CA ALA A 35 15.02 3.65 -12.22
C ALA A 35 13.48 3.57 -12.16
N PRO A 36 12.87 2.45 -12.58
CA PRO A 36 11.42 2.31 -12.57
C PRO A 36 10.94 2.24 -11.11
N GLN A 37 9.77 2.81 -10.82
CA GLN A 37 9.27 2.97 -9.44
C GLN A 37 8.04 2.11 -9.20
N MET A 38 7.96 1.47 -8.04
CA MET A 38 6.74 0.88 -7.52
C MET A 38 5.95 1.93 -6.73
N LEU A 39 5.10 2.73 -7.38
CA LEU A 39 4.39 3.83 -6.70
C LEU A 39 3.49 3.38 -5.53
N TYR A 40 3.11 2.11 -5.49
CA TYR A 40 2.32 1.53 -4.40
C TYR A 40 3.14 0.98 -3.23
N GLU A 41 4.47 0.92 -3.34
CA GLU A 41 5.36 0.67 -2.20
C GLU A 41 5.73 2.02 -1.58
N GLU A 42 5.29 2.27 -0.33
CA GLU A 42 5.40 3.58 0.34
C GLU A 42 6.85 4.11 0.40
N ASN A 43 7.82 3.21 0.52
CA ASN A 43 9.25 3.52 0.57
C ASN A 43 9.83 3.98 -0.78
N GLU A 44 9.13 3.75 -1.89
CA GLU A 44 9.58 4.05 -3.26
C GLU A 44 8.96 5.30 -3.87
N ARG A 45 8.09 6.02 -3.14
CA ARG A 45 7.41 7.26 -3.59
C ARG A 45 8.31 8.50 -3.63
N LYS A 46 9.51 8.38 -4.21
CA LYS A 46 10.49 9.47 -4.20
C LYS A 46 10.38 10.40 -5.41
N GLY A 47 9.54 10.07 -6.40
CA GLY A 47 9.34 10.89 -7.60
C GLY A 47 10.62 11.04 -8.44
N GLN A 48 10.51 11.61 -9.63
CA GLN A 48 11.66 11.74 -10.54
C GLN A 48 12.75 12.68 -10.01
N HIS A 49 12.36 13.70 -9.24
CA HIS A 49 13.30 14.68 -8.70
C HIS A 49 14.28 14.04 -7.70
N SER A 50 13.79 13.25 -6.74
CA SER A 50 14.66 12.59 -5.76
C SER A 50 15.59 11.56 -6.39
N GLN A 51 15.16 10.89 -7.47
CA GLN A 51 16.03 9.99 -8.23
C GLN A 51 17.21 10.74 -8.85
N LEU A 52 16.95 11.87 -9.52
CA LEU A 52 18.02 12.71 -10.08
C LEU A 52 18.96 13.22 -9.01
N THR A 53 18.43 13.65 -7.86
CA THR A 53 19.26 14.06 -6.71
C THR A 53 20.14 12.92 -6.22
N SER A 54 19.60 11.71 -6.10
CA SER A 54 20.36 10.53 -5.65
C SER A 54 21.48 10.17 -6.64
N LEU A 55 21.21 10.23 -7.93
CA LEU A 55 22.21 10.00 -8.99
C LEU A 55 23.29 11.07 -8.99
N LEU A 56 22.91 12.34 -8.81
CA LEU A 56 23.86 13.46 -8.71
C LEU A 56 24.79 13.28 -7.50
N LEU A 57 24.22 12.97 -6.33
CA LEU A 57 25.00 12.75 -5.11
C LEU A 57 25.92 11.54 -5.23
N SER A 58 25.50 10.47 -5.93
CA SER A 58 26.37 9.34 -6.24
C SER A 58 27.53 9.72 -7.14
N ASN A 59 27.26 10.49 -8.22
CA ASN A 59 28.30 10.98 -9.12
C ASN A 59 29.29 11.91 -8.40
N MET A 60 28.84 12.64 -7.38
CA MET A 60 29.69 13.47 -6.52
C MET A 60 30.46 12.69 -5.44
N GLY A 61 30.28 11.36 -5.36
CA GLY A 61 30.89 10.53 -4.31
C GLY A 61 30.31 10.74 -2.90
N ARG A 62 29.14 11.38 -2.79
CA ARG A 62 28.45 11.64 -1.51
C ARG A 62 27.55 10.49 -1.08
N ILE A 63 27.12 9.65 -2.03
CA ILE A 63 26.33 8.44 -1.77
C ILE A 63 27.02 7.25 -2.44
N ASN A 64 27.20 6.18 -1.67
CA ASN A 64 27.70 4.91 -2.15
C ASN A 64 26.55 3.89 -2.16
N PHE A 65 26.34 3.26 -3.32
CA PHE A 65 25.41 2.15 -3.43
C PHE A 65 26.09 0.82 -3.04
N PRO A 66 25.32 -0.17 -2.58
CA PRO A 66 25.84 -1.52 -2.40
C PRO A 66 26.48 -2.06 -3.68
N THR A 67 27.49 -2.91 -3.54
CA THR A 67 28.15 -3.55 -4.69
C THR A 67 27.53 -4.92 -4.94
N TYR A 68 27.07 -5.13 -6.17
CA TYR A 68 26.46 -6.38 -6.63
C TYR A 68 26.64 -6.53 -8.14
N PRO A 69 26.63 -7.77 -8.68
CA PRO A 69 26.64 -7.98 -10.11
C PRO A 69 25.25 -7.73 -10.70
N VAL A 70 25.20 -6.96 -11.78
CA VAL A 70 23.97 -6.72 -12.56
C VAL A 70 23.88 -7.78 -13.65
N THR A 71 22.91 -8.68 -13.55
CA THR A 71 22.66 -9.74 -14.53
C THR A 71 21.22 -9.66 -15.02
N THR A 72 21.01 -9.07 -16.19
CA THR A 72 19.68 -8.96 -16.80
C THR A 72 19.52 -10.05 -17.87
N THR A 73 18.55 -10.93 -17.66
CA THR A 73 18.22 -12.03 -18.58
C THR A 73 16.88 -11.86 -19.27
N ARG A 74 15.98 -11.05 -18.68
CA ARG A 74 14.64 -10.80 -19.23
C ARG A 74 14.51 -9.36 -19.69
N GLN A 75 13.83 -9.19 -20.82
CA GLN A 75 13.47 -7.87 -21.32
C GLN A 75 12.24 -7.37 -20.56
N LEU A 76 12.37 -6.23 -19.87
CA LEU A 76 11.27 -5.70 -19.06
C LEU A 76 10.09 -5.22 -19.93
N TYR A 77 10.39 -4.46 -21.00
CA TYR A 77 9.38 -3.94 -21.94
C TYR A 77 9.61 -4.54 -23.32
N LEU A 78 8.57 -5.07 -23.96
CA LEU A 78 8.69 -5.79 -25.24
C LEU A 78 9.27 -4.92 -26.35
N ASP A 79 8.85 -3.66 -26.41
CA ASP A 79 9.29 -2.68 -27.40
C ASP A 79 9.22 -1.24 -26.84
N ARG A 80 9.51 -0.26 -27.69
CA ARG A 80 9.41 1.17 -27.33
C ARG A 80 7.98 1.57 -26.94
N GLN A 81 6.97 1.00 -27.56
CA GLN A 81 5.59 1.37 -27.30
C GLN A 81 5.13 0.84 -25.93
N ASP A 82 5.58 -0.36 -25.54
CA ASP A 82 5.34 -0.94 -24.22
C ASP A 82 5.96 -0.09 -23.09
N SER A 83 7.18 0.41 -23.30
CA SER A 83 7.80 1.34 -22.33
C SER A 83 7.09 2.70 -22.25
N ILE A 84 6.48 3.16 -23.36
CA ILE A 84 5.62 4.34 -23.36
C ILE A 84 4.32 4.08 -22.60
N PHE A 85 3.70 2.92 -22.77
CA PHE A 85 2.51 2.54 -21.99
C PHE A 85 2.79 2.59 -20.49
N TYR A 86 3.91 2.03 -20.04
CA TYR A 86 4.30 2.07 -18.64
C TYR A 86 4.51 3.52 -18.15
N TYR A 87 5.21 4.35 -18.92
CA TYR A 87 5.41 5.77 -18.59
C TYR A 87 4.11 6.55 -18.46
N GLU A 88 3.18 6.35 -19.39
CA GLU A 88 1.89 7.01 -19.34
C GLU A 88 1.05 6.54 -18.16
N ALA A 89 1.07 5.23 -17.85
CA ALA A 89 0.40 4.68 -16.68
C ALA A 89 0.97 5.24 -15.39
N GLN A 90 2.29 5.40 -15.28
CA GLN A 90 2.94 5.99 -14.11
C GLN A 90 2.56 7.46 -13.94
N LYS A 91 2.59 8.26 -15.02
CA LYS A 91 2.14 9.66 -14.99
C LYS A 91 0.68 9.79 -14.56
N LEU A 92 -0.18 8.92 -15.08
CA LEU A 92 -1.58 8.86 -14.69
C LEU A 92 -1.72 8.58 -13.20
N CYS A 93 -1.01 7.58 -12.67
CA CYS A 93 -1.07 7.23 -11.25
C CYS A 93 -0.53 8.36 -10.35
N SER A 94 0.56 9.03 -10.73
CA SER A 94 1.08 10.17 -9.98
C SER A 94 0.11 11.34 -9.97
N ALA A 95 -0.53 11.64 -11.11
CA ALA A 95 -1.56 12.67 -11.17
C ALA A 95 -2.79 12.29 -10.32
N LEU A 96 -3.18 11.01 -10.35
CA LEU A 96 -4.28 10.49 -9.54
C LEU A 96 -4.02 10.63 -8.04
N GLN A 97 -2.80 10.34 -7.58
CA GLN A 97 -2.40 10.53 -6.18
C GLN A 97 -2.57 12.00 -5.74
N VAL A 98 -2.16 12.96 -6.58
CA VAL A 98 -2.32 14.39 -6.29
C VAL A 98 -3.80 14.77 -6.17
N LEU A 99 -4.67 14.28 -7.06
CA LEU A 99 -6.12 14.55 -6.99
C LEU A 99 -6.75 13.96 -5.74
N VAL A 100 -6.36 12.73 -5.36
CA VAL A 100 -6.83 12.06 -4.13
C VAL A 100 -6.40 12.82 -2.88
N GLU A 101 -5.14 13.29 -2.82
CA GLU A 101 -4.63 14.11 -1.72
C GLU A 101 -5.40 15.43 -1.58
N LYS A 102 -5.74 16.06 -2.71
CA LYS A 102 -6.57 17.26 -2.77
C LYS A 102 -8.07 17.01 -2.55
N LYS A 103 -8.50 15.75 -2.52
CA LYS A 103 -9.90 15.33 -2.43
C LYS A 103 -10.76 15.77 -3.62
N GLU A 104 -10.15 15.91 -4.79
CA GLU A 104 -10.80 16.24 -6.07
C GLU A 104 -11.38 14.94 -6.69
N TRP A 105 -12.42 14.39 -6.05
CA TRP A 105 -12.91 13.03 -6.34
C TRP A 105 -13.50 12.84 -7.75
N THR A 106 -14.15 13.86 -8.31
CA THR A 106 -14.76 13.78 -9.64
C THR A 106 -13.70 13.71 -10.73
N GLU A 107 -12.69 14.58 -10.65
CA GLU A 107 -11.55 14.60 -11.58
C GLU A 107 -10.70 13.32 -11.42
N ALA A 108 -10.55 12.82 -10.19
CA ALA A 108 -9.90 11.55 -9.92
C ALA A 108 -10.63 10.38 -10.60
N LEU A 109 -11.98 10.38 -10.59
CA LEU A 109 -12.78 9.34 -11.24
C LEU A 109 -12.61 9.36 -12.77
N GLU A 110 -12.60 10.54 -13.40
CA GLU A 110 -12.33 10.67 -14.85
C GLU A 110 -10.96 10.08 -15.22
N LEU A 111 -9.95 10.33 -14.38
CA LEU A 111 -8.61 9.81 -14.60
C LEU A 111 -8.54 8.29 -14.40
N CYS A 112 -9.32 7.73 -13.46
CA CYS A 112 -9.46 6.28 -13.29
C CYS A 112 -10.13 5.61 -14.50
N GLN A 113 -11.18 6.23 -15.07
CA GLN A 113 -11.82 5.74 -16.30
C GLN A 113 -10.84 5.70 -17.48
N GLN A 114 -9.96 6.70 -17.60
CA GLN A 114 -8.86 6.65 -18.57
C GLN A 114 -7.89 5.49 -18.31
N ALA A 115 -7.64 5.15 -17.04
CA ALA A 115 -6.81 4.01 -16.68
C ALA A 115 -7.45 2.67 -17.08
N GLU A 116 -8.77 2.52 -16.89
CA GLU A 116 -9.52 1.35 -17.37
C GLU A 116 -9.39 1.17 -18.88
N LEU A 117 -9.67 2.23 -19.65
CA LEU A 117 -9.56 2.19 -21.11
C LEU A 117 -8.15 1.81 -21.56
N LYS A 118 -7.10 2.38 -20.94
CA LYS A 118 -5.71 2.02 -21.25
C LYS A 118 -5.40 0.57 -20.93
N LEU A 119 -5.96 0.03 -19.85
CA LEU A 119 -5.78 -1.37 -19.46
C LEU A 119 -6.42 -2.30 -20.48
N ASP A 120 -7.64 -1.98 -20.92
CA ASP A 120 -8.36 -2.75 -21.94
C ASP A 120 -7.60 -2.74 -23.28
N VAL A 121 -7.13 -1.57 -23.72
CA VAL A 121 -6.28 -1.43 -24.91
C VAL A 121 -5.02 -2.30 -24.79
N TYR A 122 -4.33 -2.25 -23.65
CA TYR A 122 -3.14 -3.06 -23.43
C TYR A 122 -3.46 -4.57 -23.47
N GLN A 123 -4.53 -5.00 -22.79
CA GLN A 123 -4.92 -6.40 -22.70
C GLN A 123 -5.46 -6.97 -24.02
N SER A 124 -5.99 -6.12 -24.91
CA SER A 124 -6.41 -6.51 -26.26
C SER A 124 -5.24 -6.97 -27.14
N ASN A 125 -4.02 -6.50 -26.86
CA ASN A 125 -2.82 -6.94 -27.55
C ASN A 125 -2.29 -8.25 -26.94
N LYS A 126 -2.50 -9.37 -27.66
CA LYS A 126 -2.07 -10.70 -27.22
C LYS A 126 -0.56 -10.80 -26.97
N LEU A 127 0.27 -10.13 -27.77
CA LEU A 127 1.73 -10.17 -27.60
C LEU A 127 2.15 -9.51 -26.29
N TYR A 128 1.64 -8.31 -25.99
CA TYR A 128 1.92 -7.62 -24.74
C TYR A 128 1.41 -8.38 -23.53
N LYS A 129 0.19 -8.92 -23.61
CA LYS A 129 -0.37 -9.77 -22.55
C LYS A 129 0.52 -10.98 -22.27
N MET A 130 0.96 -11.69 -23.30
CA MET A 130 1.83 -12.86 -23.14
C MET A 130 3.20 -12.50 -22.57
N HIS A 131 3.80 -11.40 -23.05
CA HIS A 131 5.09 -10.90 -22.56
C HIS A 131 5.06 -10.59 -21.06
N VAL A 132 4.07 -9.81 -20.61
CA VAL A 132 3.95 -9.45 -19.19
C VAL A 132 3.72 -10.68 -18.32
N LEU A 133 2.96 -11.67 -18.79
CA LEU A 133 2.70 -12.90 -18.02
C LEU A 133 3.92 -13.85 -17.96
N TYR A 134 4.87 -13.73 -18.88
CA TYR A 134 6.14 -14.45 -18.83
C TYR A 134 7.10 -13.90 -17.77
N LEU A 135 6.95 -12.63 -17.39
CA LEU A 135 7.78 -12.02 -16.35
C LEU A 135 7.45 -12.60 -14.96
N PRO A 136 8.46 -12.80 -14.10
CA PRO A 136 8.22 -13.17 -12.71
C PRO A 136 7.47 -12.05 -11.97
N ALA A 137 6.77 -12.41 -10.89
CA ALA A 137 5.86 -11.47 -10.23
C ALA A 137 6.52 -10.17 -9.78
N PHE A 138 7.77 -10.23 -9.30
CA PHE A 138 8.54 -9.06 -8.88
C PHE A 138 8.90 -8.10 -10.04
N LEU A 139 9.01 -8.60 -11.27
CA LEU A 139 9.19 -7.74 -12.47
C LEU A 139 7.85 -7.28 -13.04
N ARG A 140 6.78 -8.09 -12.96
CA ARG A 140 5.44 -7.67 -13.40
C ARG A 140 4.99 -6.40 -12.71
N LYS A 141 5.43 -6.18 -11.48
CA LYS A 141 5.21 -4.97 -10.71
C LYS A 141 5.67 -3.68 -11.44
N LEU A 142 6.67 -3.76 -12.31
CA LEU A 142 7.24 -2.67 -13.13
C LEU A 142 6.64 -2.59 -14.55
N THR A 143 5.39 -3.03 -14.73
CA THR A 143 4.72 -3.03 -16.06
C THR A 143 3.47 -2.17 -16.06
N ALA A 144 3.03 -1.72 -17.25
CA ALA A 144 1.84 -0.89 -17.41
C ALA A 144 0.59 -1.49 -16.74
N PRO A 145 0.27 -2.78 -16.94
CA PRO A 145 -0.88 -3.40 -16.30
C PRO A 145 -0.87 -3.31 -14.77
N SER A 146 0.27 -3.48 -14.12
CA SER A 146 0.38 -3.34 -12.65
C SER A 146 0.05 -1.93 -12.19
N MET A 147 0.56 -0.91 -12.90
CA MET A 147 0.27 0.49 -12.60
C MET A 147 -1.21 0.82 -12.83
N LEU A 148 -1.80 0.34 -13.92
CA LEU A 148 -3.21 0.57 -14.20
C LEU A 148 -4.11 -0.17 -13.20
N CYS A 149 -3.78 -1.41 -12.81
CA CYS A 149 -4.48 -2.10 -11.71
C CYS A 149 -4.35 -1.36 -10.37
N TYR A 150 -3.23 -0.65 -10.14
CA TYR A 150 -3.09 0.21 -8.96
C TYR A 150 -4.02 1.42 -9.03
N ALA A 151 -4.14 2.06 -10.20
CA ALA A 151 -5.13 3.11 -10.42
C ALA A 151 -6.56 2.61 -10.17
N LEU A 152 -6.91 1.39 -10.62
CA LEU A 152 -8.21 0.78 -10.31
C LEU A 152 -8.40 0.50 -8.82
N SER A 153 -7.33 0.18 -8.10
CA SER A 153 -7.41 0.03 -6.64
C SER A 153 -7.70 1.36 -5.94
N ILE A 154 -7.16 2.46 -6.46
CA ILE A 154 -7.48 3.82 -6.00
C ILE A 154 -8.92 4.19 -6.40
N GLN A 155 -9.38 3.79 -7.59
CA GLN A 155 -10.74 4.04 -8.05
C GLN A 155 -11.79 3.49 -7.09
N VAL A 156 -11.54 2.35 -6.44
CA VAL A 156 -12.41 1.84 -5.37
C VAL A 156 -12.56 2.87 -4.25
N GLU A 157 -11.47 3.46 -3.77
CA GLU A 157 -11.53 4.52 -2.75
C GLU A 157 -12.30 5.74 -3.26
N VAL A 158 -12.05 6.17 -4.49
CA VAL A 158 -12.76 7.30 -5.11
C VAL A 158 -14.27 7.05 -5.19
N LEU A 159 -14.68 5.86 -5.66
CA LEU A 159 -16.09 5.46 -5.73
C LEU A 159 -16.73 5.44 -4.34
N GLU A 160 -16.03 4.94 -3.32
CA GLU A 160 -16.51 4.96 -1.93
C GLU A 160 -16.70 6.39 -1.40
N LYS A 161 -15.80 7.32 -1.73
CA LYS A 161 -15.95 8.75 -1.37
C LYS A 161 -17.13 9.41 -2.07
N LEU A 162 -17.42 8.99 -3.30
CA LEU A 162 -18.59 9.40 -4.07
C LEU A 162 -19.87 8.62 -3.69
N ARG A 163 -19.79 7.70 -2.73
CA ARG A 163 -20.90 6.83 -2.26
C ARG A 163 -21.44 5.88 -3.33
N GLN A 164 -20.67 5.59 -4.36
CA GLN A 164 -20.95 4.65 -5.43
C GLN A 164 -20.50 3.23 -5.02
N TYR A 165 -21.17 2.67 -4.02
CA TYR A 165 -20.75 1.42 -3.39
C TYR A 165 -21.02 0.18 -4.24
N ASP A 166 -22.06 0.19 -5.08
CA ASP A 166 -22.36 -0.93 -5.98
C ASP A 166 -21.27 -1.05 -7.06
N GLU A 167 -20.85 0.07 -7.64
CA GLU A 167 -19.74 0.14 -8.59
C GLU A 167 -18.40 -0.25 -7.93
N ALA A 168 -18.16 0.20 -6.69
CA ALA A 168 -16.97 -0.17 -5.93
C ALA A 168 -16.90 -1.69 -5.67
N VAL A 169 -18.04 -2.30 -5.32
CA VAL A 169 -18.15 -3.76 -5.12
C VAL A 169 -17.91 -4.52 -6.42
N ALA A 170 -18.50 -4.07 -7.54
CA ALA A 170 -18.28 -4.67 -8.86
C ALA A 170 -16.80 -4.60 -9.28
N LEU A 171 -16.15 -3.45 -9.06
CA LEU A 171 -14.73 -3.26 -9.37
C LEU A 171 -13.82 -4.12 -8.48
N LEU A 172 -14.11 -4.22 -7.19
CA LEU A 172 -13.39 -5.12 -6.27
C LEU A 172 -13.52 -6.59 -6.70
N GLY A 173 -14.71 -7.02 -7.13
CA GLY A 173 -14.91 -8.35 -7.70
C GLY A 173 -14.03 -8.62 -8.94
N ARG A 174 -13.95 -7.64 -9.86
CA ARG A 174 -13.04 -7.71 -11.02
C ARG A 174 -11.57 -7.80 -10.61
N LEU A 175 -11.13 -7.00 -9.65
CA LEU A 175 -9.75 -6.98 -9.14
C LEU A 175 -9.38 -8.30 -8.45
N LEU A 176 -10.31 -8.91 -7.72
CA LEU A 176 -10.13 -10.20 -7.07
C LEU A 176 -10.14 -11.39 -8.04
N ASN A 177 -10.86 -11.28 -9.17
CA ASN A 177 -10.91 -12.33 -10.18
C ASN A 177 -9.59 -12.50 -10.96
N GLN A 178 -8.80 -11.43 -11.12
CA GLN A 178 -7.47 -11.53 -11.74
C GLN A 178 -6.40 -12.00 -10.73
N LYS A 179 -5.43 -12.79 -11.20
CA LYS A 179 -4.38 -13.43 -10.38
C LYS A 179 -2.94 -13.02 -10.74
N ASN A 180 -2.78 -11.97 -11.54
CA ASN A 180 -1.49 -11.64 -12.14
C ASN A 180 -0.85 -10.39 -11.56
N PHE A 181 -1.66 -9.43 -11.14
CA PHE A 181 -1.21 -8.10 -10.74
C PHE A 181 -1.60 -7.82 -9.30
N LEU A 182 -0.70 -7.13 -8.57
CA LEU A 182 -0.94 -6.67 -7.19
C LEU A 182 -1.45 -7.74 -6.24
N GLN A 183 -0.84 -8.94 -6.25
CA GLN A 183 -1.25 -10.03 -5.36
C GLN A 183 -1.15 -9.63 -3.88
N ASP A 184 -0.17 -8.81 -3.53
CA ASP A 184 0.00 -8.21 -2.20
C ASP A 184 -1.21 -7.37 -1.72
N SER A 185 -2.05 -6.90 -2.65
CA SER A 185 -3.21 -6.04 -2.37
C SER A 185 -4.52 -6.82 -2.22
N ARG A 186 -4.55 -8.12 -2.56
CA ARG A 186 -5.78 -8.95 -2.50
C ARG A 186 -6.43 -8.94 -1.13
N ALA A 187 -5.61 -9.01 -0.09
CA ALA A 187 -6.06 -8.94 1.29
C ALA A 187 -6.84 -7.65 1.60
N ARG A 188 -6.33 -6.51 1.10
CA ARG A 188 -7.01 -5.22 1.22
C ARG A 188 -8.31 -5.20 0.42
N TRP A 189 -8.31 -5.77 -0.79
CA TRP A 189 -9.52 -5.85 -1.61
C TRP A 189 -10.61 -6.70 -0.96
N TYR A 190 -10.28 -7.86 -0.36
CA TYR A 190 -11.23 -8.67 0.40
C TYR A 190 -11.81 -7.90 1.59
N ASP A 191 -10.98 -7.23 2.39
CA ASP A 191 -11.47 -6.47 3.54
C ASP A 191 -12.38 -5.32 3.11
N ARG A 192 -12.02 -4.57 2.06
CA ARG A 192 -12.87 -3.49 1.51
C ARG A 192 -14.17 -4.04 0.94
N LEU A 193 -14.14 -5.16 0.21
CA LEU A 193 -15.34 -5.78 -0.36
C LEU A 193 -16.30 -6.23 0.74
N ALA A 194 -15.78 -6.93 1.76
CA ALA A 194 -16.56 -7.35 2.91
C ALA A 194 -17.13 -6.16 3.69
N LEU A 195 -16.35 -5.07 3.85
CA LEU A 195 -16.81 -3.84 4.48
C LEU A 195 -17.95 -3.20 3.68
N ASN A 196 -17.80 -3.04 2.37
CA ASN A 196 -18.81 -2.40 1.52
C ASN A 196 -20.12 -3.20 1.51
N LEU A 197 -20.03 -4.53 1.38
CA LEU A 197 -21.19 -5.41 1.46
C LEU A 197 -21.90 -5.31 2.82
N HIS A 198 -21.14 -5.36 3.91
CA HIS A 198 -21.71 -5.35 5.26
C HIS A 198 -22.26 -3.97 5.66
N GLN A 199 -21.42 -2.93 5.62
CA GLN A 199 -21.74 -1.63 6.21
C GLN A 199 -22.57 -0.75 5.30
N HIS A 200 -22.29 -0.75 3.99
CA HIS A 200 -22.89 0.17 3.04
C HIS A 200 -24.08 -0.44 2.30
N LEU A 201 -23.93 -1.64 1.75
CA LEU A 201 -24.99 -2.32 0.99
C LEU A 201 -25.93 -3.18 1.85
N LYS A 202 -25.63 -3.35 3.14
CA LYS A 202 -26.45 -4.14 4.10
C LYS A 202 -26.70 -5.59 3.65
N LYS A 203 -25.69 -6.22 3.03
CA LYS A 203 -25.69 -7.62 2.58
C LYS A 203 -24.70 -8.44 3.44
N PRO A 204 -24.98 -8.69 4.74
CA PRO A 204 -24.05 -9.35 5.67
C PRO A 204 -23.75 -10.81 5.31
N HIS A 205 -24.69 -11.53 4.70
CA HIS A 205 -24.47 -12.91 4.25
C HIS A 205 -23.43 -12.99 3.12
N LEU A 206 -23.54 -12.13 2.11
CA LEU A 206 -22.53 -12.02 1.06
C LEU A 206 -21.17 -11.57 1.62
N ALA A 207 -21.16 -10.68 2.62
CA ALA A 207 -19.93 -10.29 3.28
C ALA A 207 -19.23 -11.48 3.97
N LEU A 208 -19.99 -12.39 4.60
CA LEU A 208 -19.44 -13.62 5.19
C LEU A 208 -18.87 -14.58 4.14
N GLU A 209 -19.51 -14.71 2.98
CA GLU A 209 -19.00 -15.51 1.86
C GLU A 209 -17.67 -14.95 1.35
N VAL A 210 -17.58 -13.63 1.13
CA VAL A 210 -16.36 -12.95 0.72
C VAL A 210 -15.24 -13.13 1.75
N ILE A 211 -15.56 -13.01 3.06
CA ILE A 211 -14.57 -13.24 4.12
C ILE A 211 -14.08 -14.68 4.10
N ARG A 212 -14.98 -15.65 3.89
CA ARG A 212 -14.64 -17.08 3.79
C ARG A 212 -13.66 -17.34 2.65
N GLU A 213 -13.91 -16.74 1.48
CA GLU A 213 -13.00 -16.82 0.35
C GLU A 213 -11.64 -16.17 0.65
N GLY A 214 -11.64 -14.96 1.21
CA GLY A 214 -10.41 -14.25 1.55
C GLY A 214 -9.55 -14.98 2.59
N MET A 215 -10.15 -15.69 3.54
CA MET A 215 -9.42 -16.53 4.50
C MET A 215 -8.83 -17.80 3.87
N ARG A 216 -9.39 -18.28 2.76
CA ARG A 216 -8.90 -19.44 2.00
C ARG A 216 -7.85 -19.06 0.95
N ASP A 217 -7.76 -17.79 0.58
CA ASP A 217 -6.82 -17.31 -0.42
C ASP A 217 -5.36 -17.36 0.08
N ALA A 218 -4.50 -18.04 -0.68
CA ALA A 218 -3.09 -18.23 -0.37
C ALA A 218 -2.28 -16.92 -0.32
N GLU A 219 -2.68 -15.90 -1.08
CA GLU A 219 -2.00 -14.61 -1.15
C GLU A 219 -2.36 -13.70 0.05
N VAL A 220 -3.41 -14.03 0.81
CA VAL A 220 -3.83 -13.25 1.97
C VAL A 220 -2.99 -13.64 3.19
N ARG A 221 -2.12 -12.72 3.61
CA ARG A 221 -1.19 -12.89 4.74
C ARG A 221 -1.89 -12.92 6.11
N GLY A 222 -1.23 -13.51 7.10
CA GLY A 222 -1.79 -13.78 8.44
C GLY A 222 -2.43 -12.57 9.14
N GLY A 223 -1.79 -11.39 9.12
CA GLY A 223 -2.36 -10.19 9.74
C GLY A 223 -3.69 -9.74 9.10
N HIS A 224 -3.83 -9.91 7.79
CA HIS A 224 -5.10 -9.61 7.11
C HIS A 224 -6.14 -10.73 7.32
N ARG A 225 -5.72 -12.00 7.40
CA ARG A 225 -6.62 -13.10 7.78
C ARG A 225 -7.20 -12.88 9.17
N LEU A 226 -6.43 -12.33 10.12
CA LEU A 226 -6.92 -11.95 11.44
C LEU A 226 -8.01 -10.88 11.33
N SER A 227 -7.75 -9.81 10.58
CA SER A 227 -8.73 -8.73 10.40
C SER A 227 -10.05 -9.23 9.77
N LEU A 228 -9.95 -10.14 8.79
CA LEU A 228 -11.09 -10.82 8.18
C LEU A 228 -11.83 -11.70 9.19
N SER A 229 -11.11 -12.51 9.97
CA SER A 229 -11.64 -13.34 11.07
C SER A 229 -12.47 -12.51 12.05
N GLU A 230 -11.88 -11.45 12.60
CA GLU A 230 -12.55 -10.56 13.57
C GLU A 230 -13.80 -9.90 12.96
N ARG A 231 -13.77 -9.58 11.66
CA ARG A 231 -14.95 -9.05 10.95
C ARG A 231 -16.06 -10.10 10.84
N ALA A 232 -15.73 -11.35 10.49
CA ALA A 232 -16.71 -12.44 10.43
C ALA A 232 -17.34 -12.70 11.80
N GLU A 233 -16.55 -12.75 12.87
CA GLU A 233 -17.06 -12.92 14.25
C GLU A 233 -18.07 -11.82 14.61
N ARG A 234 -17.74 -10.55 14.30
CA ARG A 234 -18.66 -9.42 14.53
C ARG A 234 -19.95 -9.53 13.73
N ILE A 235 -19.88 -9.94 12.46
CA ILE A 235 -21.08 -10.10 11.61
C ILE A 235 -21.96 -11.25 12.13
N LEU A 236 -21.37 -12.39 12.49
CA LEU A 236 -22.10 -13.54 13.03
C LEU A 236 -22.77 -13.21 14.36
N ALA A 237 -22.06 -12.53 15.27
CA ALA A 237 -22.62 -12.08 16.54
C ALA A 237 -23.81 -11.13 16.32
N MET A 238 -23.71 -10.21 15.35
CA MET A 238 -24.79 -9.31 14.97
C MET A 238 -26.00 -10.07 14.41
N LEU A 239 -25.80 -10.97 13.45
CA LEU A 239 -26.88 -11.78 12.85
C LEU A 239 -27.59 -12.66 13.88
N ASN A 240 -26.84 -13.30 14.77
CA ASN A 240 -27.40 -14.12 15.84
C ASN A 240 -28.21 -13.28 16.83
N ARG A 241 -27.76 -12.06 17.15
CA ARG A 241 -28.52 -11.12 17.98
C ARG A 241 -29.83 -10.70 17.31
N GLU A 242 -29.81 -10.44 16.00
CA GLU A 242 -31.01 -10.06 15.24
C GLU A 242 -32.02 -11.21 15.15
N LYS A 243 -31.56 -12.45 14.93
CA LYS A 243 -32.42 -13.64 14.95
C LYS A 243 -33.14 -13.80 16.29
N ARG A 244 -32.40 -13.74 17.40
CA ARG A 244 -32.96 -13.81 18.76
C ARG A 244 -34.01 -12.74 19.02
N LYS A 245 -33.79 -11.50 18.55
CA LYS A 245 -34.78 -10.41 18.67
C LYS A 245 -36.06 -10.69 17.87
N LYS A 246 -35.94 -11.18 16.62
CA LYS A 246 -37.10 -11.51 15.78
C LYS A 246 -37.94 -12.67 16.33
N LYS A 247 -37.32 -13.65 16.99
CA LYS A 247 -38.02 -14.76 17.67
C LYS A 247 -38.75 -14.24 18.92
N LYS A 248 -38.10 -13.44 19.78
CA LYS A 248 -38.76 -12.81 20.94
C LYS A 248 -39.97 -11.93 20.58
N SER A 249 -39.94 -11.23 19.44
CA SER A 249 -41.11 -10.47 18.97
C SER A 249 -42.23 -11.32 18.35
N LYS A 250 -41.97 -12.60 18.04
CA LYS A 250 -42.96 -13.55 17.50
C LYS A 250 -43.52 -14.50 18.55
N THR A 251 -42.78 -14.72 19.63
CA THR A 251 -43.08 -15.72 20.66
C THR A 251 -43.33 -15.03 22.01
N GLU A 252 -44.29 -14.11 22.08
CA GLU A 252 -44.86 -13.65 23.36
C GLU A 252 -45.86 -14.69 23.95
N GLY A 253 -45.61 -15.99 23.77
CA GLY A 253 -46.60 -17.01 24.14
C GLY A 253 -46.10 -18.40 24.53
N GLU A 254 -44.97 -18.91 24.03
CA GLU A 254 -44.56 -20.29 24.32
C GLU A 254 -43.05 -20.39 24.56
N GLU A 255 -42.69 -20.75 25.80
CA GLU A 255 -41.35 -21.07 26.25
C GLU A 255 -40.99 -22.48 25.75
N GLU A 256 -40.43 -22.58 24.54
CA GLU A 256 -39.70 -23.78 24.13
C GLU A 256 -38.19 -23.54 24.23
N GLU A 257 -37.58 -24.27 25.17
CA GLU A 257 -36.14 -24.43 25.36
C GLU A 257 -35.52 -25.25 24.22
N ASP A 258 -35.59 -24.73 22.99
CA ASP A 258 -34.75 -25.26 21.91
C ASP A 258 -33.34 -24.68 22.09
N GLU A 259 -32.36 -25.54 22.35
CA GLU A 259 -30.93 -25.22 22.28
C GLU A 259 -30.59 -24.71 20.86
N GLU A 260 -30.64 -23.39 20.71
CA GLU A 260 -30.62 -22.72 19.41
C GLU A 260 -29.21 -22.74 18.79
N GLU A 261 -28.99 -23.58 17.78
CA GLU A 261 -27.81 -23.48 16.92
C GLU A 261 -27.88 -22.16 16.15
N GLY A 262 -27.13 -21.16 16.63
CA GLY A 262 -26.91 -19.89 15.93
C GLY A 262 -26.40 -20.11 14.51
N MET A 263 -26.40 -19.06 13.69
CA MET A 263 -25.83 -19.13 12.34
C MET A 263 -24.41 -19.68 12.41
N LYS A 264 -24.24 -20.90 11.88
CA LYS A 264 -22.96 -21.61 11.91
C LYS A 264 -22.01 -20.99 10.90
N TRP A 265 -20.78 -20.83 11.35
CA TRP A 265 -19.66 -20.52 10.47
C TRP A 265 -19.14 -21.82 9.85
N ASP A 266 -19.14 -21.87 8.52
CA ASP A 266 -18.65 -22.96 7.67
C ASP A 266 -17.33 -22.59 6.96
N GLY A 267 -16.64 -21.55 7.44
CA GLY A 267 -15.34 -21.13 6.94
C GLY A 267 -14.16 -21.63 7.76
N PRO A 268 -12.93 -21.18 7.43
CA PRO A 268 -11.73 -21.54 8.20
C PRO A 268 -11.85 -21.09 9.67
N SER A 269 -11.19 -21.81 10.57
CA SER A 269 -11.19 -21.48 12.00
C SER A 269 -10.78 -20.03 12.26
N PHE A 270 -11.48 -19.37 13.19
CA PHE A 270 -11.14 -18.01 13.59
C PHE A 270 -9.75 -17.95 14.19
N MET A 271 -9.04 -16.86 13.89
CA MET A 271 -7.70 -16.62 14.39
C MET A 271 -7.78 -16.09 15.82
N CYS A 272 -7.13 -16.78 16.75
CA CYS A 272 -7.01 -16.37 18.15
C CYS A 272 -5.53 -16.12 18.49
N PRO A 273 -5.00 -14.90 18.23
CA PRO A 273 -3.62 -14.58 18.58
C PRO A 273 -3.45 -14.60 20.10
N LYS A 274 -2.29 -15.08 20.55
CA LYS A 274 -1.95 -15.06 21.98
C LYS A 274 -1.87 -13.62 22.47
N THR A 275 -2.45 -13.35 23.63
CA THR A 275 -2.37 -12.04 24.27
C THR A 275 -0.95 -11.82 24.82
N ALA A 276 -0.39 -10.64 24.53
CA ALA A 276 0.88 -10.21 25.13
C ALA A 276 0.63 -9.62 26.54
N PRO A 277 1.61 -9.69 27.45
CA PRO A 277 1.52 -9.01 28.75
C PRO A 277 1.28 -7.52 28.58
N LEU A 278 0.29 -6.98 29.31
CA LEU A 278 -0.03 -5.56 29.31
C LEU A 278 0.64 -4.88 30.51
N VAL A 279 1.47 -3.88 30.24
CA VAL A 279 2.08 -3.02 31.26
C VAL A 279 1.47 -1.63 31.15
N LEU A 280 0.93 -1.11 32.26
CA LEU A 280 0.33 0.22 32.33
C LEU A 280 1.33 1.20 32.93
N ILE A 281 1.66 2.25 32.17
CA ILE A 281 2.59 3.30 32.56
C ILE A 281 1.83 4.63 32.59
N THR A 282 2.08 5.45 33.60
CA THR A 282 1.46 6.78 33.72
C THR A 282 2.47 7.87 33.34
N GLY A 283 1.99 8.87 32.58
CA GLY A 283 2.78 10.03 32.16
C GLY A 283 1.95 11.30 32.19
N ARG A 284 2.58 12.42 32.55
CA ARG A 284 1.93 13.74 32.50
C ARG A 284 1.99 14.26 31.06
N SER A 285 0.84 14.54 30.46
CA SER A 285 0.76 15.11 29.11
C SER A 285 0.61 16.63 29.14
N LEU A 286 1.08 17.30 28.09
CA LEU A 286 0.75 18.72 27.87
C LEU A 286 -0.73 18.85 27.48
N PRO A 287 -1.41 19.93 27.89
CA PRO A 287 -2.86 20.10 27.73
C PRO A 287 -3.34 20.36 26.28
N ARG A 288 -2.52 20.12 25.26
CA ARG A 288 -2.90 20.34 23.85
C ARG A 288 -3.24 19.03 23.16
N ASP A 289 -4.53 18.74 23.05
CA ASP A 289 -5.06 17.78 22.09
C ASP A 289 -5.44 18.54 20.81
N ILE A 290 -4.47 18.78 19.93
CA ILE A 290 -4.75 19.29 18.58
C ILE A 290 -5.07 18.06 17.70
N PRO A 291 -6.26 17.97 17.09
CA PRO A 291 -6.59 16.88 16.19
C PRO A 291 -5.53 16.73 15.10
N GLY A 292 -4.94 15.53 14.98
CA GLY A 292 -3.89 15.23 14.00
C GLY A 292 -2.44 15.49 14.47
N MET A 293 -2.23 16.00 15.68
CA MET A 293 -0.89 16.12 16.27
C MET A 293 -0.65 15.00 17.29
N LYS A 294 0.59 14.47 17.33
CA LYS A 294 1.00 13.48 18.32
C LYS A 294 0.93 14.09 19.73
N ARG A 295 0.47 13.30 20.71
CA ARG A 295 0.41 13.72 22.10
C ARG A 295 1.84 13.84 22.67
N VAL A 296 2.08 14.93 23.39
CA VAL A 296 3.39 15.25 23.98
C VAL A 296 3.32 15.09 25.50
N TYR A 297 4.34 14.46 26.06
CA TYR A 297 4.49 14.16 27.48
C TYR A 297 5.60 15.01 28.11
N VAL A 298 5.64 14.99 29.44
CA VAL A 298 6.65 15.69 30.24
C VAL A 298 7.37 14.69 31.13
N MET A 299 8.70 14.71 31.06
CA MET A 299 9.59 13.95 31.95
C MET A 299 10.56 14.91 32.66
N ASP A 300 11.13 14.45 33.78
CA ASP A 300 12.18 15.20 34.48
C ASP A 300 13.45 15.20 33.63
N GLY A 301 14.08 16.37 33.50
CA GLY A 301 15.34 16.54 32.78
C GLY A 301 16.55 16.23 33.67
N ALA A 302 17.75 16.41 33.11
CA ALA A 302 19.01 16.11 33.80
C ALA A 302 19.33 17.08 34.97
N GLU A 303 18.84 18.32 34.88
CA GLU A 303 19.00 19.31 35.95
C GLU A 303 17.83 19.22 36.95
N GLU A 304 18.12 19.41 38.23
CA GLU A 304 17.13 19.34 39.29
C GLU A 304 16.02 20.38 39.07
N GLY A 305 14.77 19.92 39.00
CA GLY A 305 13.61 20.77 38.71
C GLY A 305 13.36 21.05 37.22
N SER A 306 14.26 20.65 36.32
CA SER A 306 14.05 20.79 34.88
C SER A 306 13.00 19.82 34.35
N LYS A 307 12.20 20.28 33.39
CA LYS A 307 11.16 19.50 32.70
C LYS A 307 11.44 19.53 31.22
N ILE A 308 11.47 18.35 30.59
CA ILE A 308 11.62 18.23 29.14
C ILE A 308 10.36 17.66 28.53
N ALA A 309 10.01 18.16 27.35
CA ALA A 309 8.92 17.63 26.54
C ALA A 309 9.42 16.42 25.75
N CYS A 310 8.64 15.34 25.75
CA CYS A 310 9.01 14.08 25.11
C CYS A 310 7.82 13.41 24.40
N SER A 311 8.15 12.49 23.53
CA SER A 311 7.22 11.56 22.88
C SER A 311 6.74 10.47 23.86
N VAL A 312 5.72 9.69 23.46
CA VAL A 312 5.26 8.56 24.28
C VAL A 312 6.34 7.47 24.37
N GLU A 313 7.11 7.30 23.29
CA GLU A 313 8.13 6.26 23.19
C GLU A 313 9.34 6.58 24.06
N GLU A 314 9.77 7.85 24.12
CA GLU A 314 10.81 8.31 25.05
C GLU A 314 10.36 8.19 26.53
N LEU A 315 9.10 8.52 26.81
CA LEU A 315 8.53 8.33 28.15
C LEU A 315 8.60 6.85 28.58
N VAL A 316 8.25 5.92 27.68
CA VAL A 316 8.30 4.49 27.94
C VAL A 316 9.75 4.00 28.11
N ILE A 317 10.70 4.51 27.31
CA ILE A 317 12.13 4.20 27.49
C ILE A 317 12.59 4.62 28.89
N GLY A 318 12.27 5.84 29.33
CA GLY A 318 12.63 6.31 30.67
C GLY A 318 12.00 5.50 31.79
N HIS A 319 10.81 4.92 31.58
CA HIS A 319 10.23 3.97 32.52
C HIS A 319 11.07 2.69 32.62
N TYR A 320 11.44 2.07 31.49
CA TYR A 320 12.23 0.84 31.51
C TYR A 320 13.66 1.06 32.01
N GLU A 321 14.26 2.22 31.75
CA GLU A 321 15.55 2.62 32.32
C GLU A 321 15.53 2.59 33.86
N LYS A 322 14.50 3.19 34.47
CA LYS A 322 14.28 3.16 35.93
C LYS A 322 13.98 1.77 36.47
N ASN A 323 13.56 0.83 35.61
CA ASN A 323 13.26 -0.56 35.97
C ASN A 323 14.39 -1.54 35.58
N GLY A 324 15.63 -1.05 35.44
CA GLY A 324 16.81 -1.90 35.27
C GLY A 324 17.19 -2.22 33.82
N PHE A 325 16.60 -1.54 32.84
CA PHE A 325 16.97 -1.66 31.42
C PHE A 325 17.70 -0.40 30.95
N PRO A 326 19.02 -0.28 31.18
CA PRO A 326 19.77 0.97 31.02
C PRO A 326 19.89 1.46 29.56
N ASN A 327 19.52 0.63 28.58
CA ASN A 327 19.59 0.96 27.16
C ASN A 327 18.24 0.71 26.50
N GLY A 328 17.80 1.64 25.64
CA GLY A 328 16.57 1.52 24.86
C GLY A 328 16.67 2.29 23.54
N ILE A 329 16.13 1.72 22.47
CA ILE A 329 16.09 2.35 21.14
C ILE A 329 14.64 2.33 20.66
N HIS A 330 14.13 3.50 20.30
CA HIS A 330 12.88 3.60 19.54
C HIS A 330 13.18 3.58 18.04
N GLY A 331 13.09 2.41 17.43
CA GLY A 331 13.35 2.22 15.99
C GLY A 331 12.28 1.45 15.23
N GLU A 332 11.19 1.04 15.88
CA GLU A 332 10.13 0.21 15.29
C GLU A 332 10.71 -0.98 14.48
N GLY A 333 10.29 -1.16 13.23
CA GLY A 333 10.85 -2.19 12.34
C GLY A 333 12.27 -1.90 11.85
N SER A 334 12.73 -0.63 11.87
CA SER A 334 14.04 -0.27 11.31
C SER A 334 15.20 -0.91 12.08
N THR A 335 15.06 -1.11 13.39
CA THR A 335 16.06 -1.82 14.21
C THR A 335 16.26 -3.24 13.69
N PHE A 336 15.18 -3.98 13.45
CA PHE A 336 15.25 -5.35 12.95
C PHE A 336 15.67 -5.42 11.48
N HIS A 337 15.25 -4.46 10.64
CA HIS A 337 15.72 -4.37 9.26
C HIS A 337 17.22 -4.09 9.18
N ALA A 338 17.77 -3.25 10.06
CA ALA A 338 19.19 -2.99 10.15
C ALA A 338 19.97 -4.24 10.57
N ILE A 339 19.48 -4.95 11.60
CA ILE A 339 20.05 -6.23 12.03
C ILE A 339 20.03 -7.25 10.87
N PHE A 340 18.87 -7.43 10.22
CA PHE A 340 18.74 -8.30 9.06
C PHE A 340 19.73 -7.93 7.93
N GLY A 341 19.82 -6.64 7.60
CA GLY A 341 20.76 -6.15 6.59
C GLY A 341 22.22 -6.41 6.97
N MET A 342 22.60 -6.25 8.24
CA MET A 342 23.96 -6.52 8.72
C MET A 342 24.34 -8.00 8.67
N PHE A 343 23.42 -8.89 9.04
CA PHE A 343 23.69 -10.33 9.09
C PHE A 343 23.62 -11.03 7.73
N PHE A 344 22.83 -10.50 6.80
CA PHE A 344 22.55 -11.15 5.52
C PHE A 344 22.93 -10.29 4.31
N TRP A 345 23.86 -9.34 4.49
CA TRP A 345 24.25 -8.39 3.44
C TRP A 345 24.67 -9.09 2.15
N ASP A 346 25.59 -10.04 2.25
CA ASP A 346 26.11 -10.86 1.15
C ASP A 346 25.01 -11.71 0.48
N ILE A 347 24.04 -12.18 1.25
CA ILE A 347 22.87 -12.91 0.73
C ILE A 347 21.92 -11.98 -0.02
N ILE A 348 21.61 -10.82 0.54
CA ILE A 348 20.72 -9.81 -0.06
C ILE A 348 21.28 -9.34 -1.41
N TYR A 349 22.59 -9.07 -1.47
CA TYR A 349 23.28 -8.56 -2.65
C TYR A 349 23.95 -9.65 -3.50
N SER A 350 23.48 -10.89 -3.37
CA SER A 350 23.93 -12.03 -4.17
C SER A 350 23.58 -11.91 -5.66
N ALA A 351 24.31 -12.65 -6.50
CA ALA A 351 24.17 -12.62 -7.95
C ALA A 351 22.91 -13.36 -8.42
N VAL A 352 21.77 -12.66 -8.44
CA VAL A 352 20.49 -13.24 -8.90
C VAL A 352 20.02 -12.56 -10.19
N PRO A 353 19.71 -13.34 -11.24
CA PRO A 353 19.17 -12.80 -12.49
C PRO A 353 17.95 -11.92 -12.27
N ASP A 354 17.95 -10.75 -12.92
CA ASP A 354 16.90 -9.72 -12.93
C ASP A 354 16.56 -9.08 -11.57
N ALA A 355 17.17 -9.52 -10.46
CA ALA A 355 16.97 -8.89 -9.15
C ALA A 355 17.58 -7.48 -9.10
N PHE A 356 18.67 -7.26 -9.84
CA PHE A 356 19.28 -5.96 -10.07
C PHE A 356 19.32 -5.68 -11.59
N ILE A 357 18.71 -4.58 -12.00
CA ILE A 357 18.63 -4.08 -13.38
C ILE A 357 19.59 -2.91 -13.65
N ASN A 358 20.10 -2.24 -12.60
CA ASN A 358 21.11 -1.20 -12.71
C ASN A 358 21.98 -1.13 -11.43
N LYS A 359 23.04 -0.30 -11.46
CA LYS A 359 24.04 -0.15 -10.38
C LYS A 359 23.64 0.78 -9.22
N HIS A 360 22.46 1.41 -9.28
CA HIS A 360 21.97 2.39 -8.31
C HIS A 360 20.66 1.93 -7.65
N GLN A 361 20.54 0.61 -7.42
CA GLN A 361 19.50 0.05 -6.56
C GLN A 361 19.96 -0.07 -5.11
N ILE A 362 19.04 0.22 -4.21
CA ILE A 362 19.24 0.09 -2.76
C ILE A 362 18.90 -1.35 -2.33
N LEU A 363 17.93 -2.00 -2.98
CA LEU A 363 17.43 -3.34 -2.67
C LEU A 363 17.22 -4.15 -3.96
N PRO A 364 17.32 -5.49 -3.91
CA PRO A 364 16.93 -6.33 -5.03
C PRO A 364 15.40 -6.26 -5.23
N LEU A 365 14.96 -6.30 -6.48
CA LEU A 365 13.55 -6.10 -6.86
C LEU A 365 12.59 -7.16 -6.31
N ASP A 366 13.10 -8.34 -5.95
CA ASP A 366 12.33 -9.46 -5.43
C ASP A 366 12.37 -9.57 -3.91
N LEU A 367 13.07 -8.70 -3.17
CA LEU A 367 13.20 -8.77 -1.70
C LEU A 367 11.85 -8.92 -1.00
N ASN A 368 10.88 -8.13 -1.44
CA ASN A 368 9.51 -8.12 -0.92
C ASN A 368 8.60 -9.09 -1.69
N SER A 369 9.13 -10.23 -2.12
CA SER A 369 8.37 -11.24 -2.84
C SER A 369 8.72 -12.65 -2.37
N PRO A 370 7.81 -13.63 -2.56
CA PRO A 370 8.09 -15.03 -2.24
C PRO A 370 9.33 -15.59 -2.98
N PHE A 371 9.73 -14.96 -4.09
CA PHE A 371 10.89 -15.37 -4.87
C PHE A 371 12.21 -15.19 -4.12
N PHE A 372 12.33 -14.17 -3.26
CA PHE A 372 13.59 -13.91 -2.55
C PHE A 372 13.99 -15.08 -1.66
N TYR A 373 13.08 -15.58 -0.82
CA TYR A 373 13.39 -16.72 0.04
C TYR A 373 13.55 -18.01 -0.76
N ALA A 374 12.74 -18.20 -1.81
CA ALA A 374 12.79 -19.39 -2.67
C ALA A 374 14.12 -19.59 -3.41
N ARG A 375 14.96 -18.55 -3.56
CA ARG A 375 16.32 -18.66 -4.11
C ARG A 375 17.19 -19.70 -3.41
N PHE A 376 16.98 -19.87 -2.11
CA PHE A 376 17.87 -20.63 -1.23
C PHE A 376 17.38 -22.06 -0.95
N GLY A 377 16.35 -22.50 -1.67
CA GLY A 377 15.70 -23.80 -1.46
C GLY A 377 14.76 -23.80 -0.25
N SER A 378 13.77 -24.68 -0.27
CA SER A 378 13.05 -25.07 0.96
C SER A 378 14.04 -25.81 1.86
N LEU A 379 14.35 -25.24 3.03
CA LEU A 379 14.99 -25.97 4.12
C LEU A 379 14.16 -27.20 4.50
#